data_AF-A0A7L3KHZ5-F1
#
_entry.id   AF-A0A7L3KHZ5-F1
#
_cell.length_a   1.000
_cell.length_b   1.000
_cell.length_c   1.000
_cell.angle_alpha   90.00
_cell.angle_beta   90.00
_cell.angle_gamma   90.00
#
_symmetry.space_group_name_H-M   'P 1'
#
loop_
_entity.id
_entity.type
_entity.pdbx_description
1 polymer ?
#
loop_
_entity_poly.entity_id
_entity_poly.type
_entity_poly.pdbx_seq_one_letter_code
_entity_poly.pdbx_strand_id
1 'polypeptide(L)'
;ARALTPQTAETDAVRFLVGTQSLRYDNQIHIIDFDDENNIINKNVLLHQVGEIWHISTSPADKGVLATCYNKTSDTKVMTCAAVWRMPKELESGSHESPDDSSSNTQTLELLCHLDNTAHGNMACVMWEPMGDGKKIISLADNNILLWDLQESSAKAVLSSSTALEGKGQLKFTSGRWSPHHNCTQIATANDTTVRGWDTRSMRQIYCIENAHGQLVRDLDFNPNKQYYLASCGDDCKVKFWDTRNVTEPVKTLEEHSHWVWNVRYNHSHDQLILTGSSDSRVILSNMVSISSEPFGHMVDDDELSDQEDQHQEEKIKEPLQDSVIATYEEHEDSVYAVEWSSADPWLFASLSYDGRLVINRVPRALKYHILL
;
A
#
# COMPACT_ATOMS: atom_id res chain seq x y z
N ALA A 1 -14.46 -6.19 5.60
CA ALA A 1 -13.23 -5.56 6.14
C ALA A 1 -12.60 -4.75 5.03
N ARG A 2 -11.90 -3.65 5.30
CA ARG A 2 -11.32 -2.81 4.21
C ARG A 2 -9.86 -2.40 4.40
N ALA A 3 -9.31 -2.58 5.60
CA ALA A 3 -7.91 -2.29 5.86
C ALA A 3 -7.10 -3.58 5.77
N LEU A 4 -6.17 -3.64 4.82
CA LEU A 4 -5.18 -4.70 4.63
C LEU A 4 -3.80 -4.05 4.57
N THR A 5 -2.82 -4.62 5.24
CA THR A 5 -1.42 -4.18 5.17
C THR A 5 -0.47 -5.33 5.47
N PRO A 6 0.68 -5.44 4.80
CA PRO A 6 1.72 -6.40 5.21
C PRO A 6 2.40 -5.92 6.50
N GLN A 7 2.99 -6.84 7.28
CA GLN A 7 3.81 -6.45 8.42
C GLN A 7 5.21 -6.06 7.95
N THR A 8 5.40 -4.78 7.63
CA THR A 8 6.62 -4.24 6.99
C THR A 8 7.94 -4.56 7.70
N ALA A 9 7.98 -4.54 9.04
CA ALA A 9 9.19 -4.89 9.81
C ALA A 9 9.43 -6.41 9.94
N GLU A 10 8.49 -7.25 9.50
CA GLU A 10 8.66 -8.71 9.44
C GLU A 10 9.02 -9.09 8.00
N THR A 11 10.28 -9.50 7.80
CA THR A 11 10.82 -9.86 6.47
C THR A 11 11.01 -11.36 6.30
N ASP A 12 10.92 -12.13 7.39
CA ASP A 12 11.21 -13.57 7.37
C ASP A 12 9.94 -14.42 7.18
N ALA A 13 8.75 -13.82 7.40
CA ALA A 13 7.47 -14.50 7.31
C ALA A 13 6.46 -13.69 6.50
N VAL A 14 5.67 -14.37 5.67
CA VAL A 14 4.57 -13.77 4.91
C VAL A 14 3.41 -13.52 5.87
N ARG A 15 3.27 -12.26 6.30
CA ARG A 15 2.24 -11.86 7.27
C ARG A 15 1.47 -10.63 6.83
N PHE A 16 0.15 -10.74 6.91
CA PHE A 16 -0.79 -9.66 6.62
C PHE A 16 -1.67 -9.35 7.83
N LEU A 17 -2.03 -8.08 7.99
CA LEU A 17 -2.96 -7.61 9.01
C LEU A 17 -4.25 -7.13 8.35
N VAL A 18 -5.39 -7.57 8.87
CA VAL A 18 -6.72 -7.20 8.39
C VAL A 18 -7.53 -6.55 9.51
N GLY A 19 -8.06 -5.34 9.27
CA GLY A 19 -8.90 -4.61 10.22
C GLY A 19 -10.39 -4.80 9.96
N THR A 20 -11.17 -5.09 10.99
CA THR A 20 -12.64 -5.19 10.89
C THR A 20 -13.33 -3.82 10.96
N GLN A 21 -14.55 -3.76 10.42
CA GLN A 21 -15.42 -2.58 10.43
C GLN A 21 -16.83 -2.97 10.88
N SER A 22 -16.93 -3.60 12.05
CA SER A 22 -18.21 -4.00 12.63
C SER A 22 -18.84 -2.82 13.37
N LEU A 23 -20.11 -2.56 13.05
CA LEU A 23 -20.98 -1.64 13.78
C LEU A 23 -21.64 -2.27 15.01
N ARG A 24 -21.64 -3.61 15.10
CA ARG A 24 -22.40 -4.39 16.10
C ARG A 24 -21.54 -5.08 17.14
N TYR A 25 -20.29 -5.34 16.81
CA TYR A 25 -19.37 -6.14 17.60
C TYR A 25 -18.07 -5.37 17.77
N ASP A 26 -17.30 -5.75 18.78
CA ASP A 26 -15.95 -5.21 18.99
C ASP A 26 -15.10 -5.44 17.73
N ASN A 27 -14.34 -4.40 17.37
CA ASN A 27 -13.47 -4.47 16.23
C ASN A 27 -12.16 -5.17 16.58
N GLN A 28 -11.55 -5.74 15.55
CA GLN A 28 -10.44 -6.67 15.67
C GLN A 28 -9.42 -6.42 14.57
N ILE A 29 -8.15 -6.72 14.86
CA ILE A 29 -7.11 -6.90 13.86
C ILE A 29 -6.83 -8.40 13.77
N HIS A 30 -6.99 -8.97 12.58
CA HIS A 30 -6.64 -10.36 12.29
C HIS A 30 -5.23 -10.36 11.72
N ILE A 31 -4.31 -11.07 12.39
CA ILE A 31 -2.95 -11.30 11.92
C ILE A 31 -2.96 -12.65 11.21
N ILE A 32 -2.64 -12.62 9.92
CA ILE A 32 -2.71 -13.75 9.01
C ILE A 32 -1.29 -14.12 8.62
N ASP A 33 -0.83 -15.26 9.12
CA ASP A 33 0.44 -15.88 8.78
C ASP A 33 0.23 -16.91 7.69
N PHE A 34 0.93 -16.74 6.58
CA PHE A 34 0.88 -17.68 5.47
C PHE A 34 2.18 -18.45 5.35
N ASP A 35 2.09 -19.76 5.54
CA ASP A 35 3.17 -20.71 5.29
C ASP A 35 3.06 -21.19 3.84
N ASP A 36 3.94 -20.68 2.97
CA ASP A 36 3.95 -21.03 1.54
C ASP A 36 4.37 -22.50 1.29
N GLU A 37 5.19 -23.08 2.17
CA GLU A 37 5.69 -24.45 1.99
C GLU A 37 4.58 -25.47 2.23
N ASN A 38 3.81 -25.26 3.28
CA ASN A 38 2.72 -26.16 3.68
C ASN A 38 1.34 -25.70 3.17
N ASN A 39 1.25 -24.50 2.59
CA ASN A 39 0.01 -23.85 2.18
C ASN A 39 -1.00 -23.75 3.34
N ILE A 40 -0.51 -23.38 4.53
CA ILE A 40 -1.29 -23.25 5.76
C ILE A 40 -1.45 -21.77 6.10
N ILE A 41 -2.67 -21.39 6.48
CA ILE A 41 -2.96 -20.07 7.03
C ILE A 41 -3.15 -20.21 8.54
N ASN A 42 -2.29 -19.56 9.32
CA ASN A 42 -2.47 -19.38 10.75
C ASN A 42 -3.06 -17.99 11.01
N LYS A 43 -3.97 -17.91 11.99
CA LYS A 43 -4.68 -16.68 12.30
C LYS A 43 -4.62 -16.39 13.80
N ASN A 44 -4.12 -15.20 14.12
CA ASN A 44 -4.21 -14.60 15.45
C ASN A 44 -5.16 -13.39 15.42
N VAL A 45 -5.81 -13.10 16.55
CA VAL A 45 -6.80 -12.02 16.66
C VAL A 45 -6.45 -11.10 17.81
N LEU A 46 -6.33 -9.81 17.52
CA LEU A 46 -6.14 -8.75 18.51
C LEU A 46 -7.41 -7.89 18.60
N LEU A 47 -7.85 -7.59 19.82
CA LEU A 47 -8.98 -6.67 20.05
C LEU A 47 -8.57 -5.22 19.82
N HIS A 48 -9.43 -4.50 19.12
CA HIS A 48 -9.35 -3.05 18.90
C HIS A 48 -10.60 -2.38 19.48
N GLN A 49 -10.47 -1.93 20.73
CA GLN A 49 -11.62 -1.52 21.57
C GLN A 49 -12.17 -0.12 21.26
N VAL A 50 -11.56 0.61 20.32
CA VAL A 50 -11.86 2.05 20.15
C VAL A 50 -12.71 2.38 18.93
N GLY A 51 -12.91 1.45 17.98
CA GLY A 51 -13.80 1.68 16.85
C GLY A 51 -13.52 0.86 15.59
N GLU A 52 -14.26 1.16 14.52
CA GLU A 52 -14.07 0.53 13.20
C GLU A 52 -12.71 0.91 12.61
N ILE A 53 -12.00 -0.05 12.03
CA ILE A 53 -10.67 0.19 11.49
C ILE A 53 -10.76 0.51 10.00
N TRP A 54 -10.39 1.73 9.62
CA TRP A 54 -10.44 2.23 8.24
C TRP A 54 -9.10 2.22 7.53
N HIS A 55 -8.00 2.31 8.29
CA HIS A 55 -6.65 2.19 7.77
C HIS A 55 -5.75 1.56 8.82
N ILE A 56 -4.79 0.73 8.39
CA ILE A 56 -3.73 0.17 9.24
C ILE A 56 -2.41 0.44 8.53
N SER A 57 -1.40 0.86 9.28
CA SER A 57 -0.03 1.00 8.78
C SER A 57 0.93 0.43 9.84
N THR A 58 1.72 -0.57 9.48
CA THR A 58 2.70 -1.19 10.39
C THR A 58 4.00 -0.40 10.42
N SER A 59 4.64 -0.35 11.59
CA SER A 59 5.94 0.29 11.72
C SER A 59 6.98 -0.46 10.88
N PRO A 60 7.81 0.25 10.09
CA PRO A 60 8.89 -0.36 9.33
C PRO A 60 10.09 -0.77 10.19
N ALA A 61 10.17 -0.33 11.45
CA ALA A 61 11.31 -0.59 12.34
C ALA A 61 11.00 -1.53 13.52
N ASP A 62 9.74 -1.66 13.93
CA ASP A 62 9.32 -2.49 15.05
C ASP A 62 8.07 -3.28 14.66
N LYS A 63 8.20 -4.60 14.51
CA LYS A 63 7.09 -5.48 14.10
C LYS A 63 5.94 -5.48 15.10
N GLY A 64 6.21 -5.20 16.38
CA GLY A 64 5.19 -5.09 17.41
C GLY A 64 4.43 -3.77 17.39
N VAL A 65 4.74 -2.81 16.50
CA VAL A 65 4.11 -1.47 16.52
C VAL A 65 3.32 -1.21 15.24
N LEU A 66 2.13 -0.65 15.38
CA LEU A 66 1.27 -0.29 14.26
C LEU A 66 0.46 0.97 14.55
N ALA A 67 0.04 1.67 13.51
CA ALA A 67 -0.87 2.80 13.57
C ALA A 67 -2.19 2.45 12.90
N THR A 68 -3.31 2.94 13.44
CA THR A 68 -4.64 2.75 12.84
C THR A 68 -5.37 4.08 12.70
N CYS A 69 -6.12 4.25 11.61
CA CYS A 69 -7.23 5.20 11.55
C CYS A 69 -8.53 4.47 11.88
N TYR A 70 -9.33 5.03 12.79
CA TYR A 70 -10.56 4.40 13.25
C TYR A 70 -11.69 5.39 13.49
N ASN A 71 -12.93 4.92 13.35
CA ASN A 71 -14.12 5.71 13.67
C ASN A 71 -14.50 5.54 15.13
N LYS A 72 -14.54 6.65 15.86
CA LYS A 72 -15.13 6.73 17.19
C LYS A 72 -16.49 7.41 17.10
N THR A 73 -17.54 6.68 17.44
CA THR A 73 -18.90 7.20 17.52
C THR A 73 -19.14 7.79 18.91
N SER A 74 -19.49 9.08 18.97
CA SER A 74 -20.13 9.68 20.14
C SER A 74 -21.61 9.91 19.84
N ASP A 75 -22.45 10.11 20.87
CA ASP A 75 -23.92 10.16 20.79
C ASP A 75 -24.49 11.12 19.72
N THR A 76 -23.68 12.06 19.19
CA THR A 76 -24.12 13.02 18.17
C THR A 76 -23.19 13.16 16.96
N LYS A 77 -22.01 12.50 16.94
CA LYS A 77 -21.04 12.67 15.84
C LYS A 77 -20.13 11.44 15.69
N VAL A 78 -19.89 11.03 14.45
CA VAL A 78 -18.80 10.11 14.10
C VAL A 78 -17.54 10.93 13.85
N MET A 79 -16.47 10.62 14.59
CA MET A 79 -15.16 11.22 14.37
C MET A 79 -14.16 10.13 14.00
N THR A 80 -13.46 10.33 12.88
CA THR A 80 -12.29 9.52 12.49
C THR A 80 -11.07 10.02 13.27
N CYS A 81 -10.40 9.15 14.00
CA CYS A 81 -9.20 9.42 14.80
C CYS A 81 -8.03 8.53 14.34
N ALA A 82 -6.81 8.82 14.79
CA ALA A 82 -5.68 7.91 14.66
C ALA A 82 -4.92 7.71 15.97
N ALA A 83 -4.33 6.53 16.10
CA ALA A 83 -3.52 6.17 17.25
C ALA A 83 -2.44 5.16 16.85
N VAL A 84 -1.38 5.11 17.67
CA VAL A 84 -0.29 4.14 17.59
C VAL A 84 -0.45 3.14 18.72
N TRP A 85 -0.23 1.88 18.39
CA TRP A 85 -0.47 0.72 19.24
C TRP A 85 0.73 -0.19 19.29
N ARG A 86 0.82 -0.95 20.37
CA ARG A 86 1.78 -2.04 20.56
C ARG A 86 1.03 -3.37 20.64
N MET A 87 1.52 -4.33 19.88
CA MET A 87 1.11 -5.72 19.96
C MET A 87 1.66 -6.34 21.25
N PRO A 88 0.92 -7.27 21.87
CA PRO A 88 1.40 -8.03 23.02
C PRO A 88 2.67 -8.84 22.67
N LYS A 89 3.66 -8.82 23.55
CA LYS A 89 4.95 -9.52 23.37
C LYS A 89 4.82 -11.04 23.24
N GLU A 90 3.76 -11.61 23.79
CA GLU A 90 3.47 -13.05 23.75
C GLU A 90 3.23 -13.54 22.31
N LEU A 91 2.82 -12.65 21.40
CA LEU A 91 2.66 -12.97 19.98
C LEU A 91 4.00 -13.03 19.22
N GLU A 92 5.10 -12.52 19.80
CA GLU A 92 6.43 -12.48 19.17
C GLU A 92 7.16 -13.83 19.30
N SER A 93 6.87 -14.61 20.33
CA SER A 93 7.36 -15.97 20.50
C SER A 93 6.36 -16.94 19.89
N GLY A 94 6.66 -17.49 18.71
CA GLY A 94 5.80 -18.45 18.00
C GLY A 94 5.53 -19.71 18.82
N SER A 95 4.58 -19.65 19.76
CA SER A 95 4.10 -20.81 20.48
C SER A 95 3.31 -21.67 19.52
N HIS A 96 3.98 -22.71 19.00
CA HIS A 96 3.36 -23.93 18.50
C HIS A 96 2.62 -24.62 19.66
N GLU A 97 1.52 -24.02 20.12
CA GLU A 97 0.57 -24.74 20.95
C GLU A 97 -0.48 -25.38 20.03
N SER A 98 -0.70 -26.66 20.27
CA SER A 98 -1.57 -27.56 19.52
C SER A 98 -2.99 -26.97 19.34
N PRO A 99 -3.70 -27.33 18.25
CA PRO A 99 -5.02 -26.75 17.93
C PRO A 99 -6.16 -27.08 18.91
N ASP A 100 -5.90 -27.84 19.97
CA ASP A 100 -6.94 -28.47 20.79
C ASP A 100 -7.30 -27.72 22.08
N ASP A 101 -6.62 -26.63 22.46
CA ASP A 101 -7.04 -25.78 23.59
C ASP A 101 -7.74 -24.50 23.12
N SER A 102 -9.05 -24.65 22.95
CA SER A 102 -10.02 -23.61 22.59
C SER A 102 -10.33 -22.60 23.71
N SER A 103 -9.29 -22.06 24.36
CA SER A 103 -9.39 -20.76 25.03
C SER A 103 -8.61 -19.75 24.22
N SER A 104 -9.27 -19.08 23.27
CA SER A 104 -8.70 -17.93 22.58
C SER A 104 -8.26 -16.92 23.63
N ASN A 105 -6.96 -16.82 23.90
CA ASN A 105 -6.38 -15.70 24.63
C ASN A 105 -6.54 -14.49 23.70
N THR A 106 -7.72 -13.88 23.73
CA THR A 106 -8.01 -12.71 22.92
C THR A 106 -7.24 -11.55 23.52
N GLN A 107 -6.06 -11.29 22.98
CA GLN A 107 -5.20 -10.24 23.49
C GLN A 107 -5.65 -8.88 22.95
N THR A 108 -5.37 -7.82 23.73
CA THR A 108 -5.77 -6.45 23.39
C THR A 108 -4.54 -5.64 23.00
N LEU A 109 -4.69 -4.77 22.01
CA LEU A 109 -3.65 -3.80 21.65
C LEU A 109 -3.40 -2.82 22.79
N GLU A 110 -2.13 -2.60 23.11
CA GLU A 110 -1.72 -1.57 24.06
C GLU A 110 -1.66 -0.22 23.32
N LEU A 111 -2.43 0.77 23.79
CA LEU A 111 -2.37 2.12 23.26
C LEU A 111 -1.04 2.77 23.65
N LEU A 112 -0.21 3.13 22.68
CA LEU A 112 0.99 3.92 22.91
C LEU A 112 0.66 5.41 22.95
N CYS A 113 0.04 5.93 21.90
CA CYS A 113 -0.35 7.35 21.86
C CYS A 113 -1.47 7.62 20.86
N HIS A 114 -2.22 8.69 21.09
CA HIS A 114 -3.14 9.25 20.10
C HIS A 114 -2.42 10.27 19.22
N LEU A 115 -2.76 10.29 17.92
CA LEU A 115 -2.38 11.36 17.01
C LEU A 115 -3.52 12.38 17.01
N ASP A 116 -3.37 13.44 17.81
CA ASP A 116 -4.45 14.39 18.09
C ASP A 116 -4.82 15.21 16.83
N ASN A 117 -6.02 14.99 16.32
CA ASN A 117 -6.57 15.69 15.16
C ASN A 117 -7.71 16.66 15.53
N THR A 118 -7.93 16.96 16.80
CA THR A 118 -9.04 17.82 17.26
C THR A 118 -9.08 19.18 16.58
N ALA A 119 -7.92 19.76 16.27
CA ALA A 119 -7.80 21.04 15.56
C ALA A 119 -7.83 20.93 14.02
N HIS A 120 -7.72 19.72 13.46
CA HIS A 120 -7.45 19.49 12.03
C HIS A 120 -8.54 18.68 11.31
N GLY A 121 -9.53 18.18 12.04
CA GLY A 121 -10.70 17.51 11.47
C GLY A 121 -10.52 16.00 11.31
N ASN A 122 -11.22 15.42 10.33
CA ASN A 122 -11.37 13.97 10.21
C ASN A 122 -10.13 13.31 9.59
N MET A 123 -9.58 12.29 10.24
CA MET A 123 -8.46 11.48 9.74
C MET A 123 -8.85 10.58 8.57
N ALA A 124 -8.18 10.73 7.44
CA ALA A 124 -8.31 9.86 6.27
C ALA A 124 -7.28 8.73 6.26
N CYS A 125 -6.02 9.02 6.59
CA CYS A 125 -4.92 8.07 6.47
C CYS A 125 -3.80 8.35 7.49
N VAL A 126 -3.06 7.31 7.85
CA VAL A 126 -1.85 7.36 8.68
C VAL A 126 -0.76 6.51 8.04
N MET A 127 0.46 7.02 7.95
CA MET A 127 1.56 6.36 7.25
C MET A 127 2.90 6.63 7.94
N TRP A 128 3.69 5.57 8.11
CA TRP A 128 5.05 5.67 8.65
C TRP A 128 6.03 6.18 7.59
N GLU A 129 7.06 6.91 8.01
CA GLU A 129 8.22 7.21 7.17
C GLU A 129 8.89 5.88 6.77
N PRO A 130 8.92 5.52 5.47
CA PRO A 130 9.53 4.27 5.03
C PRO A 130 11.03 4.31 5.28
N MET A 131 11.65 3.15 5.55
CA MET A 131 13.10 3.03 5.79
C MET A 131 13.65 3.88 6.96
N GLY A 132 12.77 4.46 7.79
CA GLY A 132 13.13 5.26 8.96
C GLY A 132 13.31 4.41 10.23
N ASP A 133 13.60 5.08 11.34
CA ASP A 133 13.77 4.46 12.67
C ASP A 133 12.43 4.20 13.39
N GLY A 134 11.30 4.31 12.69
CA GLY A 134 9.97 4.15 13.27
C GLY A 134 9.57 5.27 14.22
N LYS A 135 10.12 6.48 14.06
CA LYS A 135 9.72 7.64 14.88
C LYS A 135 8.88 8.67 14.16
N LYS A 136 8.93 8.72 12.82
CA LYS A 136 8.14 9.68 12.05
C LYS A 136 6.89 9.05 11.46
N ILE A 137 5.77 9.73 11.68
CA ILE A 137 4.47 9.38 11.12
C ILE A 137 3.87 10.61 10.45
N ILE A 138 3.23 10.41 9.29
CA ILE A 138 2.32 11.39 8.71
C ILE A 138 0.89 10.93 8.87
N SER A 139 0.03 11.89 9.18
CA SER A 139 -1.41 11.69 9.24
C SER A 139 -2.11 12.74 8.38
N LEU A 140 -3.08 12.32 7.57
CA LEU A 140 -3.87 13.21 6.71
C LEU A 140 -5.24 13.48 7.34
N ALA A 141 -5.48 14.70 7.81
CA ALA A 141 -6.71 15.10 8.50
C ALA A 141 -7.43 16.20 7.72
N ASP A 142 -8.59 15.88 7.12
CA ASP A 142 -9.31 16.70 6.14
C ASP A 142 -8.32 17.30 5.11
N ASN A 143 -8.04 18.61 5.16
CA ASN A 143 -7.09 19.28 4.26
C ASN A 143 -5.68 19.48 4.84
N ASN A 144 -5.36 18.88 5.98
CA ASN A 144 -4.09 19.04 6.69
C ASN A 144 -3.20 17.80 6.54
N ILE A 145 -1.92 18.04 6.32
CA ILE A 145 -0.84 17.06 6.48
C ILE A 145 -0.17 17.37 7.82
N LEU A 146 -0.13 16.38 8.71
CA LEU A 146 0.45 16.49 10.04
C LEU A 146 1.64 15.52 10.14
N LEU A 147 2.83 16.04 10.44
CA LEU A 147 4.03 15.24 10.70
C LEU A 147 4.28 15.14 12.20
N TRP A 148 4.34 13.91 12.67
CA TRP A 148 4.48 13.55 14.07
C TRP A 148 5.83 12.92 14.33
N ASP A 149 6.47 13.35 15.42
CA ASP A 149 7.63 12.70 16.01
C ASP A 149 7.19 11.91 17.24
N LEU A 150 7.40 10.59 17.21
CA LEU A 150 7.14 9.69 18.32
C LEU A 150 8.30 9.73 19.31
N GLN A 151 7.96 9.98 20.57
CA GLN A 151 8.93 10.04 21.66
C GLN A 151 8.89 8.71 22.44
N GLU A 152 9.91 7.87 22.24
CA GLU A 152 10.06 6.55 22.91
C GLU A 152 9.91 6.63 24.43
N SER A 153 10.42 7.69 25.06
CA SER A 153 10.45 7.84 26.52
C SER A 153 9.13 8.28 27.14
N SER A 154 8.19 8.83 26.36
CA SER A 154 7.00 9.50 26.90
C SER A 154 5.67 8.94 26.38
N ALA A 155 5.69 7.92 25.51
CA ALA A 155 4.49 7.38 24.88
C ALA A 155 3.59 8.50 24.32
N LYS A 156 4.22 9.48 23.67
CA LYS A 156 3.55 10.65 23.10
C LYS A 156 4.00 10.86 21.67
N ALA A 157 3.07 11.29 20.84
CA ALA A 157 3.33 11.87 19.54
C ALA A 157 3.35 13.39 19.68
N VAL A 158 4.41 14.04 19.20
CA VAL A 158 4.51 15.51 19.15
C VAL A 158 4.35 15.94 17.71
N LEU A 159 3.46 16.92 17.48
CA LEU A 159 3.32 17.53 16.15
C LEU A 159 4.58 18.35 15.85
N SER A 160 5.39 17.86 14.92
CA SER A 160 6.66 18.46 14.52
C SER A 160 6.44 19.60 13.53
N SER A 161 5.61 19.34 12.53
CA SER A 161 5.22 20.32 11.53
C SER A 161 3.88 19.96 10.91
N SER A 162 3.21 20.95 10.32
CA SER A 162 1.95 20.77 9.64
C SER A 162 1.82 21.71 8.46
N THR A 163 1.08 21.30 7.45
CA THR A 163 0.66 22.18 6.35
C THR A 163 -0.77 21.89 5.96
N ALA A 164 -1.45 22.89 5.44
CA ALA A 164 -2.83 22.79 5.00
C ALA A 164 -2.90 23.09 3.51
N LEU A 165 -3.76 22.35 2.82
CA LEU A 165 -4.09 22.67 1.44
C LEU A 165 -4.93 23.95 1.41
N GLU A 166 -4.41 24.97 0.72
CA GLU A 166 -5.10 26.24 0.51
C GLU A 166 -6.04 26.15 -0.70
N GLY A 167 -7.27 26.64 -0.53
CA GLY A 167 -8.23 26.73 -1.63
C GLY A 167 -9.65 27.02 -1.16
N LYS A 168 -10.54 27.27 -2.12
CA LYS A 168 -11.97 27.49 -1.84
C LYS A 168 -12.69 26.14 -1.76
N GLY A 169 -13.52 25.95 -0.74
CA GLY A 169 -14.36 24.76 -0.56
C GLY A 169 -13.89 23.83 0.55
N GLN A 170 -14.59 22.70 0.72
CA GLN A 170 -14.19 21.64 1.66
C GLN A 170 -13.21 20.69 0.96
N LEU A 171 -11.94 21.04 0.97
CA LEU A 171 -10.88 20.17 0.45
C LEU A 171 -10.62 19.07 1.47
N LYS A 172 -10.53 17.82 1.00
CA LYS A 172 -10.21 16.68 1.85
C LYS A 172 -9.25 15.76 1.11
N PHE A 173 -8.18 15.36 1.77
CA PHE A 173 -7.30 14.32 1.29
C PHE A 173 -8.01 12.97 1.36
N THR A 174 -7.83 12.16 0.31
CA THR A 174 -8.38 10.80 0.22
C THR A 174 -7.34 9.75 0.55
N SER A 175 -6.13 9.90 0.01
CA SER A 175 -4.99 9.01 0.23
C SER A 175 -3.69 9.79 0.18
N GLY A 176 -2.61 9.18 0.65
CA GLY A 176 -1.26 9.63 0.40
C GLY A 176 -0.24 8.51 0.58
N ARG A 177 0.95 8.75 0.06
CA ARG A 177 2.09 7.84 0.18
C ARG A 177 3.37 8.61 0.35
N TRP A 178 4.29 8.04 1.11
CA TRP A 178 5.67 8.50 1.13
C TRP A 178 6.41 8.05 -0.12
N SER A 179 7.28 8.93 -0.62
CA SER A 179 8.27 8.51 -1.60
C SER A 179 9.37 7.73 -0.88
N PRO A 180 9.76 6.53 -1.34
CA PRO A 180 10.92 5.82 -0.81
C PRO A 180 12.26 6.47 -1.22
N HIS A 181 12.22 7.48 -2.09
CA HIS A 181 13.39 8.16 -2.63
C HIS A 181 13.78 9.40 -1.83
N HIS A 182 14.94 9.97 -2.14
CA HIS A 182 15.42 11.24 -1.56
C HIS A 182 15.41 11.24 -0.02
N ASN A 183 15.85 10.14 0.60
CA ASN A 183 15.82 9.92 2.05
C ASN A 183 14.43 10.14 2.66
N CYS A 184 13.38 9.72 1.93
CA CYS A 184 12.00 9.79 2.37
C CYS A 184 11.59 11.20 2.78
N THR A 185 12.00 12.21 2.01
CA THR A 185 11.69 13.63 2.31
C THR A 185 10.47 14.15 1.55
N GLN A 186 9.80 13.29 0.79
CA GLN A 186 8.65 13.67 -0.04
C GLN A 186 7.46 12.77 0.22
N ILE A 187 6.27 13.35 0.10
CA ILE A 187 5.00 12.62 0.07
C ILE A 187 4.17 13.05 -1.13
N ALA A 188 3.35 12.13 -1.64
CA ALA A 188 2.26 12.45 -2.54
C ALA A 188 0.93 12.33 -1.80
N THR A 189 -0.01 13.25 -2.07
CA THR A 189 -1.37 13.19 -1.55
C THR A 189 -2.39 13.36 -2.67
N ALA A 190 -3.49 12.62 -2.56
CA ALA A 190 -4.64 12.72 -3.42
C ALA A 190 -5.72 13.56 -2.74
N ASN A 191 -6.34 14.48 -3.48
CA ASN A 191 -7.57 15.14 -3.07
C ASN A 191 -8.44 15.39 -4.31
N ASP A 192 -9.72 15.04 -4.20
CA ASP A 192 -10.66 15.09 -5.31
C ASP A 192 -10.06 14.47 -6.59
N THR A 193 -9.98 15.21 -7.69
CA THR A 193 -9.44 14.75 -8.98
C THR A 193 -7.93 14.97 -9.14
N THR A 194 -7.24 15.39 -8.08
CA THR A 194 -5.90 15.99 -8.16
C THR A 194 -4.88 15.29 -7.27
N VAL A 195 -3.63 15.30 -7.71
CA VAL A 195 -2.48 14.71 -6.97
C VAL A 195 -1.46 15.79 -6.70
N ARG A 196 -0.93 15.87 -5.48
CA ARG A 196 0.07 16.87 -5.07
C ARG A 196 1.26 16.21 -4.41
N GLY A 197 2.44 16.74 -4.67
CA GLY A 197 3.68 16.37 -3.98
C GLY A 197 4.07 17.41 -2.95
N TRP A 198 4.63 16.99 -1.82
CA TRP A 198 5.03 17.86 -0.73
C TRP A 198 6.42 17.47 -0.21
N ASP A 199 7.25 18.46 0.11
CA ASP A 199 8.53 18.25 0.80
C ASP A 199 8.29 18.32 2.30
N THR A 200 8.65 17.28 3.04
CA THR A 200 8.32 17.16 4.47
C THR A 200 9.20 18.01 5.39
N ARG A 201 10.34 18.50 4.89
CA ARG A 201 11.26 19.36 5.65
C ARG A 201 10.77 20.80 5.69
N SER A 202 10.32 21.29 4.54
CA SER A 202 9.81 22.65 4.37
C SER A 202 8.28 22.73 4.46
N MET A 203 7.60 21.58 4.39
CA MET A 203 6.15 21.45 4.31
C MET A 203 5.52 22.27 3.17
N ARG A 204 6.25 22.37 2.06
CA ARG A 204 5.83 23.08 0.84
C ARG A 204 5.45 22.10 -0.26
N GLN A 205 4.47 22.50 -1.07
CA GLN A 205 4.09 21.77 -2.27
C GLN A 205 5.23 21.85 -3.31
N ILE A 206 5.62 20.70 -3.85
CA ILE A 206 6.68 20.55 -4.88
C ILE A 206 6.06 20.52 -6.28
N TYR A 207 4.98 19.77 -6.46
CA TYR A 207 4.28 19.63 -7.74
C TYR A 207 2.77 19.46 -7.52
N CYS A 208 2.00 19.74 -8.56
CA CYS A 208 0.55 19.53 -8.60
C CYS A 208 0.17 18.98 -9.98
N ILE A 209 -0.51 17.84 -9.98
CA ILE A 209 -1.10 17.22 -11.16
C ILE A 209 -2.59 17.57 -11.11
N GLU A 210 -2.94 18.65 -11.81
CA GLU A 210 -4.34 19.09 -11.94
C GLU A 210 -5.09 18.17 -12.89
N ASN A 211 -6.35 17.83 -12.54
CA ASN A 211 -7.18 16.91 -13.32
C ASN A 211 -6.47 15.58 -13.63
N ALA A 212 -5.73 15.04 -12.65
CA ALA A 212 -5.07 13.76 -12.78
C ALA A 212 -6.08 12.69 -13.21
N HIS A 213 -7.25 12.66 -12.59
CA HIS A 213 -8.35 11.78 -12.96
C HIS A 213 -9.62 12.57 -13.31
N GLY A 214 -10.53 11.94 -14.07
CA GLY A 214 -11.84 12.54 -14.38
C GLY A 214 -12.81 12.54 -13.21
N GLN A 215 -12.51 11.78 -12.16
CA GLN A 215 -13.27 11.65 -10.92
C GLN A 215 -12.30 11.49 -9.74
N LEU A 216 -12.81 11.17 -8.55
CA LEU A 216 -12.06 11.04 -7.31
C LEU A 216 -10.83 10.11 -7.47
N VAL A 217 -9.66 10.60 -7.09
CA VAL A 217 -8.45 9.80 -6.94
C VAL A 217 -8.54 9.04 -5.62
N ARG A 218 -8.51 7.70 -5.70
CA ARG A 218 -8.65 6.81 -4.54
C ARG A 218 -7.31 6.46 -3.92
N ASP A 219 -6.30 6.22 -4.73
CA ASP A 219 -5.02 5.74 -4.23
C ASP A 219 -3.85 6.13 -5.12
N LEU A 220 -2.67 6.06 -4.53
CA LEU A 220 -1.39 6.43 -5.11
C LEU A 220 -0.34 5.41 -4.69
N ASP A 221 0.69 5.21 -5.52
CA ASP A 221 1.88 4.48 -5.10
C ASP A 221 3.12 4.87 -5.91
N PHE A 222 4.26 5.00 -5.23
CA PHE A 222 5.52 5.38 -5.87
C PHE A 222 6.22 4.16 -6.47
N ASN A 223 6.86 4.35 -7.61
CA ASN A 223 7.77 3.35 -8.13
C ASN A 223 8.98 3.24 -7.17
N PRO A 224 9.34 2.05 -6.67
CA PRO A 224 10.43 1.89 -5.70
C PRO A 224 11.82 2.13 -6.30
N ASN A 225 11.99 1.99 -7.62
CA ASN A 225 13.27 2.08 -8.31
C ASN A 225 13.42 3.38 -9.12
N LYS A 226 12.34 3.87 -9.76
CA LYS A 226 12.32 5.14 -10.49
C LYS A 226 11.87 6.31 -9.62
N GLN A 227 12.82 7.14 -9.24
CA GLN A 227 12.65 8.26 -8.30
C GLN A 227 11.50 9.26 -8.59
N TYR A 228 11.11 9.44 -9.85
CA TYR A 228 10.10 10.43 -10.26
C TYR A 228 8.81 9.79 -10.78
N TYR A 229 8.64 8.48 -10.64
CA TYR A 229 7.47 7.78 -11.17
C TYR A 229 6.47 7.47 -10.07
N LEU A 230 5.20 7.80 -10.35
CA LEU A 230 4.08 7.59 -9.44
C LEU A 230 2.92 6.98 -10.23
N ALA A 231 2.21 6.03 -9.64
CA ALA A 231 0.92 5.54 -10.12
C ALA A 231 -0.22 6.15 -9.32
N SER A 232 -1.35 6.39 -9.97
CA SER A 232 -2.59 6.83 -9.36
C SER A 232 -3.79 6.08 -9.93
N CYS A 233 -4.82 5.87 -9.11
CA CYS A 233 -6.05 5.22 -9.54
C CYS A 233 -7.29 5.91 -8.95
N GLY A 234 -8.45 5.74 -9.57
CA GLY A 234 -9.66 6.45 -9.14
C GLY A 234 -10.99 5.92 -9.65
N ASP A 235 -12.03 6.75 -9.43
CA ASP A 235 -13.42 6.47 -9.79
C ASP A 235 -13.70 6.55 -11.30
N ASP A 236 -12.77 7.09 -12.07
CA ASP A 236 -12.84 7.08 -13.54
C ASP A 236 -12.49 5.73 -14.17
N CYS A 237 -12.31 4.69 -13.34
CA CYS A 237 -11.97 3.32 -13.72
C CYS A 237 -10.56 3.19 -14.34
N LYS A 238 -9.72 4.22 -14.20
CA LYS A 238 -8.39 4.26 -14.82
C LYS A 238 -7.28 4.14 -13.79
N VAL A 239 -6.15 3.61 -14.26
CA VAL A 239 -4.86 3.70 -13.58
C VAL A 239 -3.93 4.53 -14.45
N LYS A 240 -3.32 5.56 -13.88
CA LYS A 240 -2.45 6.48 -14.60
C LYS A 240 -1.07 6.51 -13.97
N PHE A 241 -0.06 6.64 -14.82
CA PHE A 241 1.34 6.73 -14.43
C PHE A 241 1.88 8.11 -14.78
N TRP A 242 2.64 8.69 -13.88
CA TRP A 242 3.09 10.07 -13.95
C TRP A 242 4.59 10.16 -13.75
N ASP A 243 5.25 11.04 -14.51
CA ASP A 243 6.57 11.55 -14.19
C ASP A 243 6.41 12.87 -13.44
N THR A 244 6.82 12.94 -12.18
CA THR A 244 6.64 14.14 -11.35
C THR A 244 7.44 15.35 -11.84
N ARG A 245 8.37 15.16 -12.78
CA ARG A 245 9.08 16.26 -13.46
C ARG A 245 8.30 16.84 -14.64
N ASN A 246 7.41 16.04 -15.25
CA ASN A 246 6.56 16.46 -16.35
C ASN A 246 5.11 16.03 -16.10
N VAL A 247 4.38 16.87 -15.37
CA VAL A 247 3.04 16.58 -14.89
C VAL A 247 1.92 16.94 -15.87
N THR A 248 2.24 17.35 -17.10
CA THR A 248 1.24 17.82 -18.07
C THR A 248 0.36 16.71 -18.60
N GLU A 249 0.91 15.51 -18.75
CA GLU A 249 0.19 14.34 -19.27
C GLU A 249 0.70 13.06 -18.59
N PRO A 250 -0.15 12.03 -18.46
CA PRO A 250 0.29 10.76 -17.93
C PRO A 250 1.22 10.07 -18.94
N VAL A 251 2.28 9.45 -18.43
CA VAL A 251 3.21 8.61 -19.22
C VAL A 251 2.48 7.42 -19.82
N LYS A 252 1.54 6.85 -19.06
CA LYS A 252 0.75 5.68 -19.45
C LYS A 252 -0.60 5.74 -18.74
N THR A 253 -1.65 5.27 -19.42
CA THR A 253 -2.98 5.08 -18.84
C THR A 253 -3.43 3.64 -19.12
N LEU A 254 -3.96 2.97 -18.10
CA LEU A 254 -4.58 1.65 -18.19
C LEU A 254 -6.09 1.79 -17.98
N GLU A 255 -6.87 1.08 -18.80
CA GLU A 255 -8.34 1.10 -18.82
C GLU A 255 -8.90 -0.33 -18.75
N GLU A 256 -8.24 -1.19 -17.98
CA GLU A 256 -8.57 -2.62 -17.87
C GLU A 256 -9.77 -2.90 -16.94
N HIS A 257 -10.05 -1.99 -16.01
CA HIS A 257 -11.12 -2.11 -15.03
C HIS A 257 -12.43 -1.51 -15.54
N SER A 258 -13.56 -2.14 -15.21
CA SER A 258 -14.89 -1.68 -15.61
C SER A 258 -15.62 -0.87 -14.54
N HIS A 259 -15.00 -0.71 -13.36
CA HIS A 259 -15.53 0.08 -12.25
C HIS A 259 -14.38 0.78 -11.50
N TRP A 260 -14.74 1.54 -10.46
CA TRP A 260 -13.83 2.23 -9.54
C TRP A 260 -12.63 1.38 -9.13
N VAL A 261 -11.43 1.91 -9.34
CA VAL A 261 -10.18 1.26 -8.94
C VAL A 261 -9.80 1.78 -7.55
N TRP A 262 -9.82 0.89 -6.57
CA TRP A 262 -9.58 1.23 -5.17
C TRP A 262 -8.11 1.36 -4.83
N ASN A 263 -7.25 0.56 -5.46
CA ASN A 263 -5.82 0.54 -5.15
C ASN A 263 -4.98 0.26 -6.39
N VAL A 264 -3.76 0.79 -6.33
CA VAL A 264 -2.65 0.48 -7.22
C VAL A 264 -1.40 0.27 -6.38
N ARG A 265 -0.65 -0.81 -6.63
CA ARG A 265 0.60 -1.11 -5.93
C ARG A 265 1.70 -1.50 -6.90
N TYR A 266 2.83 -0.81 -6.81
CA TYR A 266 4.08 -1.32 -7.34
C TYR A 266 4.56 -2.49 -6.49
N ASN A 267 5.11 -3.49 -7.13
CA ASN A 267 5.91 -4.48 -6.42
C ASN A 267 7.20 -3.83 -5.92
N HIS A 268 7.55 -4.08 -4.67
CA HIS A 268 8.68 -3.43 -3.99
C HIS A 268 10.05 -3.87 -4.51
N SER A 269 10.15 -5.03 -5.16
CA SER A 269 11.40 -5.57 -5.72
C SER A 269 11.44 -5.47 -7.24
N HIS A 270 10.32 -5.71 -7.92
CA HIS A 270 10.22 -5.75 -9.37
C HIS A 270 9.25 -4.69 -9.88
N ASP A 271 9.72 -3.47 -10.10
CA ASP A 271 8.87 -2.31 -10.40
C ASP A 271 8.05 -2.38 -11.70
N GLN A 272 8.27 -3.40 -12.52
CA GLN A 272 7.42 -3.78 -13.66
C GLN A 272 6.12 -4.47 -13.27
N LEU A 273 6.05 -5.09 -12.09
CA LEU A 273 4.84 -5.77 -11.62
C LEU A 273 3.94 -4.77 -10.92
N ILE A 274 2.75 -4.58 -11.48
CA ILE A 274 1.71 -3.70 -10.94
C ILE A 274 0.49 -4.52 -10.55
N LEU A 275 -0.03 -4.25 -9.36
CA LEU A 275 -1.22 -4.87 -8.82
C LEU A 275 -2.33 -3.82 -8.67
N THR A 276 -3.54 -4.13 -9.14
CA THR A 276 -4.70 -3.24 -9.04
C THR A 276 -5.92 -4.01 -8.53
N GLY A 277 -6.75 -3.36 -7.72
CA GLY A 277 -7.99 -3.91 -7.17
C GLY A 277 -9.17 -2.96 -7.40
N SER A 278 -10.33 -3.51 -7.75
CA SER A 278 -11.47 -2.73 -8.23
C SER A 278 -12.82 -3.22 -7.71
N SER A 279 -13.82 -2.33 -7.80
CA SER A 279 -15.23 -2.65 -7.54
C SER A 279 -15.88 -3.55 -8.60
N ASP A 280 -15.18 -3.86 -9.69
CA ASP A 280 -15.60 -4.90 -10.65
C ASP A 280 -15.33 -6.33 -10.13
N SER A 281 -14.91 -6.46 -8.87
CA SER A 281 -14.57 -7.72 -8.19
C SER A 281 -13.30 -8.40 -8.73
N ARG A 282 -12.48 -7.68 -9.51
CA ARG A 282 -11.25 -8.20 -10.10
C ARG A 282 -10.02 -7.64 -9.41
N VAL A 283 -9.00 -8.50 -9.35
CA VAL A 283 -7.61 -8.11 -9.11
C VAL A 283 -6.84 -8.33 -10.41
N ILE A 284 -6.12 -7.33 -10.88
CA ILE A 284 -5.33 -7.43 -12.11
C ILE A 284 -3.85 -7.32 -11.75
N LEU A 285 -3.09 -8.31 -12.22
CA LEU A 285 -1.63 -8.32 -12.18
C LEU A 285 -1.11 -8.02 -13.58
N SER A 286 -0.32 -6.98 -13.71
CA SER A 286 0.18 -6.46 -14.99
C SER A 286 1.69 -6.37 -15.02
N ASN A 287 2.28 -6.65 -16.18
CA ASN A 287 3.70 -6.43 -16.48
C ASN A 287 3.86 -5.14 -17.28
N MET A 288 4.47 -4.12 -16.69
CA MET A 288 4.57 -2.77 -17.22
C MET A 288 6.03 -2.39 -17.50
N VAL A 289 6.58 -3.00 -18.55
CA VAL A 289 7.98 -2.84 -18.98
C VAL A 289 8.28 -1.41 -19.44
N SER A 290 7.31 -0.73 -20.07
CA SER A 290 7.53 0.63 -20.58
C SER A 290 7.81 1.67 -19.48
N ILE A 291 7.35 1.41 -18.25
CA ILE A 291 7.50 2.30 -17.11
C ILE A 291 8.45 1.76 -16.04
N SER A 292 8.98 0.54 -16.19
CA SER A 292 9.91 -0.07 -15.24
C SER A 292 11.35 0.44 -15.39
N SER A 293 12.12 0.33 -14.31
CA SER A 293 13.53 0.73 -14.21
C SER A 293 14.47 -0.16 -15.00
N GLU A 294 14.13 -1.44 -15.15
CA GLU A 294 15.00 -2.41 -15.80
C GLU A 294 14.81 -2.37 -17.32
N PRO A 295 15.87 -2.10 -18.10
CA PRO A 295 15.82 -2.23 -19.55
C PRO A 295 15.97 -3.72 -19.91
N PHE A 296 14.90 -4.51 -19.80
CA PHE A 296 14.91 -5.86 -20.36
C PHE A 296 14.89 -5.77 -21.89
N GLY A 297 16.04 -5.99 -22.55
CA GLY A 297 16.10 -6.16 -24.00
C GLY A 297 17.29 -5.56 -24.76
N HIS A 298 18.26 -4.91 -24.10
CA HIS A 298 19.46 -4.41 -24.78
C HIS A 298 20.73 -4.82 -24.03
N MET A 299 21.11 -6.09 -24.11
CA MET A 299 22.50 -6.57 -23.97
C MET A 299 22.66 -7.93 -24.68
N VAL A 300 22.35 -7.96 -25.97
CA VAL A 300 23.22 -8.68 -26.89
C VAL A 300 23.58 -7.62 -27.93
N ASP A 301 24.78 -7.07 -27.82
CA ASP A 301 25.36 -6.29 -28.90
C ASP A 301 25.48 -7.25 -30.09
N ASP A 302 24.69 -7.01 -31.15
CA ASP A 302 24.87 -7.67 -32.45
C ASP A 302 26.22 -7.32 -33.12
N ASP A 303 27.04 -6.48 -32.47
CA ASP A 303 28.34 -6.02 -32.99
C ASP A 303 29.56 -6.83 -32.52
N GLU A 304 29.42 -7.88 -31.69
CA GLU A 304 30.56 -8.74 -31.30
C GLU A 304 30.60 -10.15 -31.93
N LEU A 305 29.77 -10.45 -32.94
CA LEU A 305 29.84 -11.71 -33.68
C LEU A 305 30.02 -11.51 -35.20
N SER A 306 30.95 -10.64 -35.59
CA SER A 306 31.59 -10.75 -36.90
C SER A 306 32.86 -11.59 -36.77
N ASP A 307 32.71 -12.92 -36.70
CA ASP A 307 33.68 -13.92 -37.18
C ASP A 307 33.25 -15.32 -36.75
N GLN A 308 32.26 -15.92 -37.45
CA GLN A 308 32.30 -17.34 -37.81
C GLN A 308 31.18 -17.71 -38.79
N GLU A 309 31.59 -18.41 -39.84
CA GLU A 309 30.83 -18.91 -40.96
C GLU A 309 29.73 -19.90 -40.54
N ASP A 310 28.63 -19.87 -41.29
CA ASP A 310 27.70 -20.98 -41.59
C ASP A 310 27.11 -21.78 -40.41
N GLN A 311 25.91 -21.37 -39.97
CA GLN A 311 24.82 -22.31 -39.73
C GLN A 311 23.44 -21.62 -39.72
N HIS A 312 22.58 -22.04 -40.66
CA HIS A 312 21.16 -21.75 -40.70
C HIS A 312 20.44 -22.25 -39.42
N GLN A 313 20.31 -21.39 -38.41
CA GLN A 313 19.25 -21.51 -37.41
C GLN A 313 18.45 -20.21 -37.43
N GLU A 314 17.14 -20.36 -37.63
CA GLU A 314 16.18 -19.26 -37.57
C GLU A 314 16.38 -18.46 -36.28
N GLU A 315 16.95 -17.26 -36.42
CA GLU A 315 16.93 -16.24 -35.39
C GLU A 315 15.47 -15.93 -35.07
N LYS A 316 14.96 -16.52 -33.98
CA LYS A 316 13.77 -16.02 -33.32
C LYS A 316 14.13 -14.63 -32.81
N ILE A 317 13.82 -13.62 -33.62
CA ILE A 317 13.67 -12.23 -33.20
C ILE A 317 12.76 -12.27 -31.96
N LYS A 318 13.33 -12.14 -30.76
CA LYS A 318 12.53 -11.98 -29.54
C LYS A 318 11.79 -10.66 -29.71
N GLU A 319 10.48 -10.73 -29.95
CA GLU A 319 9.64 -9.54 -29.98
C GLU A 319 9.91 -8.70 -28.72
N PRO A 320 10.01 -7.36 -28.83
CA PRO A 320 10.21 -6.52 -27.66
C PRO A 320 9.05 -6.77 -26.69
N LEU A 321 9.37 -7.10 -25.45
CA LEU A 321 8.38 -7.38 -24.41
C LEU A 321 7.47 -6.16 -24.25
N GLN A 322 6.18 -6.36 -24.54
CA GLN A 322 5.17 -5.32 -24.46
C GLN A 322 4.48 -5.35 -23.11
N ASP A 323 4.03 -4.16 -22.69
CA ASP A 323 3.12 -4.02 -21.56
C ASP A 323 1.92 -4.94 -21.74
N SER A 324 1.63 -5.75 -20.73
CA SER A 324 0.58 -6.77 -20.83
C SER A 324 -0.02 -7.10 -19.48
N VAL A 325 -1.28 -7.53 -19.50
CA VAL A 325 -1.92 -8.15 -18.34
C VAL A 325 -1.36 -9.57 -18.20
N ILE A 326 -0.77 -9.86 -17.05
CA ILE A 326 -0.23 -11.19 -16.72
C ILE A 326 -1.38 -12.11 -16.33
N ALA A 327 -2.24 -11.64 -15.43
CA ALA A 327 -3.34 -12.41 -14.88
C ALA A 327 -4.46 -11.50 -14.37
N THR A 328 -5.69 -11.98 -14.52
CA THR A 328 -6.89 -11.40 -13.93
C THR A 328 -7.49 -12.42 -12.96
N TYR A 329 -7.59 -12.06 -11.69
CA TYR A 329 -8.14 -12.90 -10.64
C TYR A 329 -9.57 -12.46 -10.35
N GLU A 330 -10.52 -13.39 -10.52
CA GLU A 330 -11.97 -13.18 -10.34
C GLU A 330 -12.50 -14.00 -9.16
N GLU A 331 -11.69 -14.14 -8.11
CA GLU A 331 -12.02 -15.00 -6.95
C GLU A 331 -12.95 -14.32 -5.94
N HIS A 332 -13.12 -13.01 -6.03
CA HIS A 332 -14.01 -12.23 -5.17
C HIS A 332 -15.41 -12.12 -5.79
N GLU A 333 -16.44 -12.20 -4.94
CA GLU A 333 -17.84 -12.04 -5.34
C GLU A 333 -18.34 -10.59 -5.16
N ASP A 334 -17.50 -9.73 -4.57
CA ASP A 334 -17.80 -8.33 -4.26
C ASP A 334 -16.56 -7.45 -4.51
N SER A 335 -16.73 -6.14 -4.39
CA SER A 335 -15.71 -5.12 -4.58
C SER A 335 -14.44 -5.41 -3.80
N VAL A 336 -13.29 -5.36 -4.48
CA VAL A 336 -11.97 -5.48 -3.87
C VAL A 336 -11.52 -4.11 -3.37
N TYR A 337 -11.39 -3.97 -2.05
CA TYR A 337 -11.08 -2.70 -1.38
C TYR A 337 -9.61 -2.49 -1.05
N ALA A 338 -8.84 -3.58 -1.02
CA ALA A 338 -7.42 -3.53 -0.70
C ALA A 338 -6.69 -4.64 -1.43
N VAL A 339 -5.53 -4.29 -2.01
CA VAL A 339 -4.54 -5.24 -2.50
C VAL A 339 -3.17 -4.79 -1.99
N GLU A 340 -2.36 -5.74 -1.54
CA GLU A 340 -1.03 -5.45 -0.98
C GLU A 340 -0.05 -6.58 -1.30
N TRP A 341 1.19 -6.21 -1.60
CA TRP A 341 2.30 -7.15 -1.73
C TRP A 341 2.77 -7.61 -0.34
N SER A 342 3.28 -8.83 -0.25
CA SER A 342 3.97 -9.31 0.95
C SER A 342 5.26 -8.51 1.17
N SER A 343 5.65 -8.25 2.42
CA SER A 343 6.96 -7.68 2.75
C SER A 343 8.10 -8.70 2.66
N ALA A 344 7.79 -9.99 2.85
CA ALA A 344 8.76 -11.08 2.94
C ALA A 344 9.00 -11.80 1.61
N ASP A 345 7.99 -11.89 0.74
CA ASP A 345 8.09 -12.56 -0.55
C ASP A 345 7.54 -11.67 -1.68
N PRO A 346 8.38 -11.14 -2.60
CA PRO A 346 7.94 -10.28 -3.69
C PRO A 346 7.02 -10.98 -4.69
N TRP A 347 6.85 -12.30 -4.61
CA TRP A 347 5.98 -13.07 -5.51
C TRP A 347 4.60 -13.34 -4.93
N LEU A 348 4.34 -12.94 -3.69
CA LEU A 348 3.06 -13.12 -3.00
C LEU A 348 2.37 -11.79 -2.75
N PHE A 349 1.05 -11.80 -2.90
CA PHE A 349 0.20 -10.65 -2.61
C PHE A 349 -1.14 -11.12 -2.06
N ALA A 350 -1.80 -10.23 -1.34
CA ALA A 350 -3.12 -10.48 -0.77
C ALA A 350 -4.13 -9.46 -1.30
N SER A 351 -5.39 -9.90 -1.40
CA SER A 351 -6.53 -9.08 -1.78
C SER A 351 -7.69 -9.27 -0.81
N LEU A 352 -8.41 -8.18 -0.52
CA LEU A 352 -9.50 -8.14 0.45
C LEU A 352 -10.75 -7.51 -0.15
N SER A 353 -11.87 -8.25 -0.12
CA SER A 353 -13.17 -7.76 -0.61
C SER A 353 -14.09 -7.25 0.50
N TYR A 354 -15.17 -6.58 0.08
CA TYR A 354 -16.18 -5.97 0.96
C TYR A 354 -16.73 -6.93 2.01
N ASP A 355 -17.14 -8.11 1.56
CA ASP A 355 -17.67 -9.23 2.33
C ASP A 355 -16.69 -9.80 3.36
N GLY A 356 -15.43 -9.35 3.34
CA GLY A 356 -14.37 -9.76 4.26
C GLY A 356 -13.60 -11.00 3.82
N ARG A 357 -13.75 -11.44 2.56
CA ARG A 357 -12.94 -12.51 1.99
C ARG A 357 -11.52 -12.01 1.71
N LEU A 358 -10.54 -12.65 2.32
CA LEU A 358 -9.11 -12.47 2.06
C LEU A 358 -8.64 -13.60 1.13
N VAL A 359 -7.94 -13.25 0.07
CA VAL A 359 -7.31 -14.22 -0.85
C VAL A 359 -5.82 -13.89 -0.91
N ILE A 360 -4.96 -14.91 -0.82
CA ILE A 360 -3.52 -14.79 -1.00
C ILE A 360 -3.16 -15.48 -2.30
N ASN A 361 -2.57 -14.73 -3.22
CA ASN A 361 -2.21 -15.19 -4.55
C ASN A 361 -0.71 -15.06 -4.79
N ARG A 362 -0.24 -15.79 -5.80
CA ARG A 362 1.16 -15.78 -6.23
C ARG A 362 1.29 -15.36 -7.68
N VAL A 363 2.36 -14.63 -7.98
CA VAL A 363 2.77 -14.36 -9.36
C VAL A 363 3.05 -15.69 -10.07
N PRO A 364 2.55 -15.90 -11.30
CA PRO A 364 2.77 -17.15 -12.03
C PRO A 364 4.25 -17.52 -12.15
N ARG A 365 4.59 -18.78 -11.81
CA ARG A 365 5.98 -19.27 -11.79
C ARG A 365 6.72 -19.06 -13.11
N ALA A 366 6.03 -19.21 -14.24
CA ALA A 366 6.62 -19.00 -15.56
C ALA A 366 7.17 -17.57 -15.72
N LEU A 367 6.45 -16.57 -15.21
CA LEU A 367 6.90 -15.18 -15.23
C LEU A 367 8.01 -14.94 -14.21
N LYS A 368 7.92 -15.54 -13.01
CA LYS A 368 8.99 -15.47 -12.00
C LYS A 368 10.34 -15.92 -12.58
N TYR A 369 10.38 -17.05 -13.31
CA TYR A 369 11.61 -17.49 -13.95
C TYR A 369 12.06 -16.56 -15.07
N HIS A 370 11.12 -15.94 -15.80
CA HIS A 370 11.47 -14.99 -16.85
C HIS A 370 12.05 -13.67 -16.34
N ILE A 371 11.67 -13.25 -15.12
CA ILE A 371 12.18 -12.02 -14.50
C ILE A 371 13.52 -12.27 -13.80
N LEU A 372 13.77 -13.48 -13.29
CA LEU A 372 14.99 -13.83 -12.57
C LEU A 372 16.16 -14.27 -13.46
N LEU A 373 15.90 -14.61 -14.72
CA LEU A 373 16.88 -15.07 -15.72
C LEU A 373 17.10 -13.98 -16.75
#